data_AF-A0AAJ2IDS8-F1
#
_entry.id   AF-A0AAJ2IDS8-F1
#
_cell.length_a   1.000
_cell.length_b   1.000
_cell.length_c   1.000
_cell.angle_alpha   90.00
_cell.angle_beta   90.00
_cell.angle_gamma   90.00
#
_symmetry.space_group_name_H-M   'P 1'
#
loop_
_entity.id
_entity.type
_entity.pdbx_description
1 polymer ?
#
loop_
_entity_poly.entity_id
_entity_poly.type
_entity_poly.pdbx_seq_one_letter_code
_entity_poly.pdbx_strand_id
1 'polypeptide(L)'
;MTDDDWVVPEDDYEPFDESMVIEFEYQIFATRDEAERFAAALYDVVAPIVACVGRYQPGRIGLTSARNGQHDEQHSASRRRRRPGQSLYDVEFAVRGRGDSNWLSHSIFHAVHAARLDWEQMTEGVLQGDDLAAALQKYPQLAL
;
A
#
# COMPACT_ATOMS: atom_id res chain seq x y z
N MET A 1 -18.75 14.21 -17.54
CA MET A 1 -19.44 12.93 -17.35
C MET A 1 -18.74 11.89 -18.19
N THR A 2 -17.88 11.14 -17.55
CA THR A 2 -17.78 9.69 -17.73
C THR A 2 -17.42 9.21 -16.33
N ASP A 3 -18.44 8.87 -15.55
CA ASP A 3 -18.30 7.96 -14.43
C ASP A 3 -17.70 6.70 -15.03
N ASP A 4 -16.39 6.53 -14.81
CA ASP A 4 -15.67 5.30 -15.08
C ASP A 4 -16.16 4.32 -14.01
N ASP A 5 -17.35 3.77 -14.24
CA ASP A 5 -17.96 2.73 -13.43
C ASP A 5 -17.18 1.45 -13.73
N TRP A 6 -15.99 1.36 -13.16
CA TRP A 6 -15.10 0.23 -13.28
C TRP A 6 -15.72 -0.95 -12.52
N VAL A 7 -16.39 -1.82 -13.27
CA VAL A 7 -16.90 -3.10 -12.76
C VAL A 7 -15.72 -4.06 -12.68
N VAL A 8 -15.30 -4.39 -11.46
CA VAL A 8 -14.41 -5.54 -11.20
C VAL A 8 -15.12 -6.79 -11.77
N PRO A 9 -14.51 -7.56 -12.68
CA PRO A 9 -15.12 -8.78 -13.20
C PRO A 9 -15.53 -9.69 -12.04
N GLU A 10 -16.76 -10.23 -12.04
CA GLU A 10 -17.25 -11.09 -10.94
C GLU A 10 -16.37 -12.33 -10.70
N ASP A 11 -15.57 -12.75 -11.69
CA ASP A 11 -14.60 -13.86 -11.61
C ASP A 11 -13.30 -13.51 -10.86
N ASP A 12 -13.12 -12.25 -10.44
CA ASP A 12 -11.94 -11.76 -9.72
C ASP A 12 -12.26 -11.48 -8.24
N TYR A 13 -13.32 -12.09 -7.68
CA TYR A 13 -13.62 -11.97 -6.27
C TYR A 13 -12.66 -12.81 -5.43
N GLU A 14 -11.84 -12.17 -4.60
CA GLU A 14 -10.94 -12.85 -3.68
C GLU A 14 -11.29 -12.47 -2.23
N PRO A 15 -12.04 -13.33 -1.52
CA PRO A 15 -12.52 -13.00 -0.18
C PRO A 15 -11.39 -12.99 0.85
N PHE A 16 -11.42 -11.99 1.73
CA PHE A 16 -10.65 -12.00 2.97
C PHE A 16 -11.54 -11.79 4.19
N ASP A 17 -11.07 -12.27 5.34
CA ASP A 17 -11.76 -12.09 6.62
C ASP A 17 -10.79 -11.75 7.77
N GLU A 18 -11.34 -11.71 8.99
CA GLU A 18 -10.62 -11.36 10.21
C GLU A 18 -9.48 -12.32 10.55
N SER A 19 -9.33 -13.46 9.86
CA SER A 19 -8.17 -14.36 9.99
C SER A 19 -6.96 -13.91 9.15
N MET A 20 -7.11 -12.85 8.37
CA MET A 20 -6.09 -12.32 7.45
C MET A 20 -5.76 -10.86 7.80
N VAL A 21 -4.50 -10.48 7.59
CA VAL A 21 -4.06 -9.09 7.52
C VAL A 21 -3.54 -8.85 6.11
N ILE A 22 -4.08 -7.86 5.41
CA ILE A 22 -3.58 -7.43 4.11
C ILE A 22 -2.63 -6.27 4.35
N GLU A 23 -1.35 -6.47 4.02
CA GLU A 23 -0.30 -5.45 4.10
C GLU A 23 -0.03 -4.87 2.71
N PHE A 24 0.03 -3.55 2.64
CA PHE A 24 0.39 -2.79 1.45
C PHE A 24 1.69 -2.04 1.70
N GLU A 25 2.57 -2.05 0.71
CA GLU A 25 3.83 -1.31 0.74
C GLU A 25 3.99 -0.49 -0.55
N TYR A 26 4.36 0.78 -0.37
CA TYR A 26 4.70 1.69 -1.46
C TYR A 26 6.17 2.07 -1.41
N GLN A 27 6.86 1.87 -2.52
CA GLN A 27 8.25 2.26 -2.68
C GLN A 27 8.36 3.63 -3.33
N ILE A 28 9.18 4.51 -2.75
CA ILE A 28 9.38 5.88 -3.23
C ILE A 28 10.85 6.30 -3.18
N PHE A 29 11.31 7.04 -4.18
CA PHE A 29 12.56 7.80 -4.06
C PHE A 29 12.29 9.16 -3.41
N ALA A 30 12.80 9.35 -2.20
CA ALA A 30 12.50 10.51 -1.38
C ALA A 30 13.68 10.90 -0.49
N THR A 31 13.74 12.15 -0.06
CA THR A 31 14.39 12.49 1.22
C THR A 31 13.51 12.01 2.38
N ARG A 32 14.03 12.01 3.61
CA ARG A 32 13.22 11.65 4.79
C ARG A 32 11.94 12.50 4.91
N ASP A 33 12.06 13.82 4.78
CA ASP A 33 10.93 14.74 4.88
C ASP A 33 9.94 14.59 3.70
N GLU A 34 10.43 14.18 2.54
CA GLU A 34 9.58 13.82 1.41
C GLU A 34 8.84 12.51 1.67
N ALA A 35 9.47 11.51 2.29
CA ALA A 35 8.84 10.24 2.63
C ALA A 35 7.76 10.41 3.70
N GLU A 36 8.01 11.22 4.73
CA GLU A 36 7.02 11.53 5.77
C GLU A 36 5.79 12.27 5.18
N ARG A 37 6.02 13.19 4.23
CA ARG A 37 4.92 13.88 3.52
C ARG A 37 4.15 12.95 2.59
N PHE A 38 4.85 12.07 1.87
CA PHE A 38 4.21 11.05 1.04
C PHE A 38 3.34 10.13 1.89
N ALA A 39 3.85 9.63 3.01
CA ALA A 39 3.11 8.74 3.90
C ALA A 39 1.83 9.40 4.44
N ALA A 40 1.91 10.66 4.90
CA ALA A 40 0.73 11.40 5.34
C ALA A 40 -0.33 11.50 4.23
N ALA A 41 0.10 11.88 3.02
CA ALA A 41 -0.81 12.00 1.88
C ALA A 41 -1.40 10.65 1.44
N LEU A 42 -0.59 9.59 1.45
CA LEU A 42 -1.03 8.23 1.16
C LEU A 42 -2.12 7.80 2.14
N TYR A 43 -1.89 8.00 3.44
CA TYR A 43 -2.82 7.62 4.50
C TYR A 43 -4.14 8.38 4.40
N ASP A 44 -4.11 9.68 4.11
CA ASP A 44 -5.33 10.48 3.88
C ASP A 44 -6.13 9.95 2.67
N VAL A 45 -5.45 9.51 1.61
CA VAL A 45 -6.09 8.98 0.40
C VAL A 45 -6.72 7.61 0.64
N VAL A 46 -6.04 6.71 1.35
CA VAL A 46 -6.51 5.31 1.52
C VAL A 46 -7.51 5.16 2.68
N ALA A 47 -7.48 6.03 3.68
CA ALA A 47 -8.36 6.00 4.85
C ALA A 47 -9.84 5.76 4.55
N PRO A 48 -10.50 6.49 3.62
CA PRO A 48 -11.92 6.24 3.33
C PRO A 48 -12.19 4.86 2.71
N ILE A 49 -11.22 4.29 1.98
CA ILE A 49 -11.37 3.00 1.30
C ILE A 49 -11.23 1.86 2.31
N VAL A 50 -10.18 1.90 3.12
CA VAL A 50 -9.91 0.85 4.12
C VAL A 50 -10.97 0.82 5.22
N ALA A 51 -11.60 1.96 5.52
CA ALA A 51 -12.73 2.05 6.45
C ALA A 51 -13.98 1.29 5.97
N CYS A 52 -14.13 1.02 4.67
CA CYS A 52 -15.23 0.23 4.14
C CYS A 52 -15.08 -1.27 4.45
N VAL A 53 -13.87 -1.75 4.67
CA VAL A 53 -13.58 -3.18 4.82
C VAL A 53 -13.14 -3.58 6.22
N GLY A 54 -12.67 -2.64 7.05
CA GLY A 54 -12.37 -2.93 8.44
C GLY A 54 -11.46 -1.92 9.12
N ARG A 55 -10.57 -2.47 9.96
CA ARG A 55 -9.58 -1.70 10.72
C ARG A 55 -8.32 -1.53 9.89
N TYR A 56 -7.69 -0.38 10.03
CA TYR A 56 -6.45 -0.05 9.33
C TYR A 56 -5.44 0.53 10.32
N GLN A 57 -4.16 0.28 10.05
CA GLN A 57 -3.08 0.88 10.80
C GLN A 57 -1.92 1.30 9.87
N PRO A 58 -1.43 2.56 9.95
CA PRO A 58 -0.15 2.96 9.37
C PRO A 58 1.01 2.08 9.84
N GLY A 59 1.86 1.70 8.91
CA GLY A 59 3.07 0.93 9.16
C GLY A 59 4.31 1.80 9.23
N ARG A 60 5.45 1.15 8.97
CA ARG A 60 6.75 1.80 9.06
C ARG A 60 7.03 2.63 7.80
N ILE A 61 7.76 3.73 8.01
CA ILE A 61 8.53 4.39 6.94
C ILE A 61 9.97 3.89 7.08
N GLY A 62 10.37 2.97 6.22
CA GLY A 62 11.65 2.26 6.27
C GLY A 62 12.60 2.71 5.17
N LEU A 63 13.90 2.79 5.47
CA LEU A 63 14.90 2.87 4.40
C LEU A 63 15.08 1.48 3.79
N THR A 64 14.78 1.36 2.51
CA THR A 64 15.05 0.15 1.72
C THR A 64 16.53 0.14 1.37
N SER A 65 17.19 -1.03 1.46
CA SER A 65 18.56 -1.12 0.95
C SER A 65 18.53 -0.93 -0.58
N ALA A 66 19.20 0.11 -1.08
CA ALA A 66 19.23 0.44 -2.52
C ALA A 66 19.80 -0.68 -3.41
N ARG A 67 20.39 -1.74 -2.84
CA ARG A 67 20.82 -2.96 -3.56
C ARG A 67 19.64 -3.82 -4.03
N ASN A 68 18.49 -3.78 -3.36
CA ASN A 68 17.27 -4.46 -3.83
C ASN A 68 16.45 -3.59 -4.80
N GLY A 69 16.66 -2.27 -4.80
CA GLY A 69 16.06 -1.32 -5.77
C GLY A 69 16.85 -1.16 -7.08
N GLN A 70 17.90 -1.95 -7.33
CA GLN A 70 18.66 -1.85 -8.60
C GLN A 70 17.98 -2.53 -9.80
N HIS A 71 16.79 -3.10 -9.64
CA HIS A 71 15.94 -3.53 -10.76
C HIS A 71 15.05 -2.38 -11.30
N ASP A 72 15.20 -1.15 -10.80
CA ASP A 72 14.28 -0.03 -11.03
C ASP A 72 14.30 0.61 -12.43
N GLU A 73 15.36 0.48 -13.23
CA GLU A 73 15.36 1.15 -14.54
C GLU A 73 14.37 0.53 -15.54
N GLN A 74 13.88 -0.69 -15.30
CA GLN A 74 12.97 -1.38 -16.23
C GLN A 74 11.51 -1.48 -15.78
N HIS A 75 11.20 -1.26 -14.48
CA HIS A 75 9.85 -1.48 -13.94
C HIS A 75 9.27 -0.32 -13.11
N SER A 76 9.98 0.80 -12.96
CA SER A 76 9.44 2.00 -12.30
C SER A 76 8.18 2.51 -13.02
N ALA A 77 7.05 2.54 -12.32
CA ALA A 77 5.80 3.14 -12.80
C ALA A 77 5.97 4.65 -13.06
N SER A 78 6.93 5.30 -12.38
CA SER A 78 7.11 6.75 -12.41
C SER A 78 7.99 7.25 -13.57
N ARG A 79 8.81 6.38 -14.19
CA ARG A 79 9.88 6.76 -15.14
C ARG A 79 10.82 7.86 -14.62
N ARG A 80 10.82 8.17 -13.32
CA ARG A 80 11.55 9.33 -12.79
C ARG A 80 13.00 8.97 -12.50
N ARG A 81 13.89 9.90 -12.86
CA ARG A 81 15.26 9.88 -12.40
C ARG A 81 15.31 10.34 -10.94
N ARG A 82 15.87 9.48 -10.09
CA ARG A 82 16.26 9.80 -8.72
C ARG A 82 17.02 11.14 -8.66
N ARG A 83 16.59 12.04 -7.77
CA ARG A 83 17.26 13.34 -7.55
C ARG A 83 18.41 13.18 -6.55
N PRO A 84 19.43 14.06 -6.58
CA PRO A 84 20.48 14.08 -5.58
C PRO A 84 19.91 14.15 -4.15
N GLY A 85 20.42 13.30 -3.25
CA GLY A 85 20.00 13.27 -1.84
C GLY A 85 18.78 12.40 -1.53
N GLN A 86 18.08 11.86 -2.54
CA GLN A 86 16.98 10.92 -2.32
C GLN A 86 17.50 9.49 -2.10
N SER A 87 16.78 8.72 -1.28
CA SER A 87 16.98 7.28 -1.06
C SER A 87 15.67 6.54 -1.33
N LEU A 88 15.72 5.22 -1.50
CA LEU A 88 14.51 4.42 -1.61
C LEU A 88 13.92 4.20 -0.22
N TYR A 89 12.63 4.46 -0.08
CA TYR A 89 11.86 4.26 1.15
C TYR A 89 10.68 3.34 0.88
N ASP A 90 10.41 2.45 1.83
CA ASP A 90 9.18 1.67 1.92
C ASP A 90 8.21 2.40 2.87
N VAL A 91 6.97 2.60 2.42
CA VAL A 91 5.87 3.16 3.21
C VAL A 91 4.76 2.14 3.29
N GLU A 92 4.55 1.61 4.48
CA GLU A 92 3.65 0.47 4.71
C GLU A 92 2.34 0.90 5.38
N PHE A 93 1.27 0.16 5.15
CA PHE A 93 0.09 0.12 6.02
C PHE A 93 -0.60 -1.23 5.91
N ALA A 94 -1.41 -1.58 6.91
CA ALA A 94 -2.10 -2.85 6.92
C ALA A 94 -3.58 -2.71 7.27
N VAL A 95 -4.37 -3.66 6.78
CA VAL A 95 -5.83 -3.73 6.93
C VAL A 95 -6.24 -5.10 7.46
N ARG A 96 -7.22 -5.12 8.37
CA ARG A 96 -7.85 -6.34 8.86
C ARG A 96 -9.35 -6.13 8.98
N GLY A 97 -10.12 -7.05 8.42
CA GLY A 97 -11.56 -6.91 8.33
C GLY A 97 -12.19 -7.96 7.43
N ARG A 98 -13.23 -7.60 6.67
CA ARG A 98 -13.87 -8.50 5.70
C ARG A 98 -14.11 -7.78 4.39
N GLY A 99 -13.87 -8.46 3.27
CA GLY A 99 -14.10 -7.86 1.96
C GLY A 99 -13.53 -8.71 0.84
N ASP A 100 -13.21 -8.02 -0.25
CA ASP A 100 -12.59 -8.56 -1.45
C ASP A 100 -11.21 -7.89 -1.62
N SER A 101 -10.13 -8.69 -1.64
CA SER A 101 -8.75 -8.18 -1.74
C SER A 101 -8.51 -7.54 -3.10
N ASN A 102 -9.10 -8.07 -4.17
CA ASN A 102 -8.95 -7.50 -5.52
C ASN A 102 -9.66 -6.14 -5.62
N TRP A 103 -10.88 -6.03 -5.07
CA TRP A 103 -11.54 -4.72 -4.98
C TRP A 103 -10.72 -3.73 -4.16
N LEU A 104 -10.19 -4.16 -3.00
CA LEU A 104 -9.42 -3.30 -2.10
C LEU A 104 -8.14 -2.79 -2.77
N SER A 105 -7.36 -3.70 -3.36
CA SER A 105 -6.09 -3.39 -4.03
C SER A 105 -6.31 -2.44 -5.21
N HIS A 106 -7.26 -2.75 -6.10
CA HIS A 106 -7.59 -1.89 -7.23
C HIS A 106 -8.08 -0.51 -6.77
N SER A 107 -8.97 -0.44 -5.77
CA SER A 107 -9.49 0.83 -5.27
C SER A 107 -8.38 1.71 -4.71
N ILE A 108 -7.46 1.12 -3.93
CA ILE A 108 -6.29 1.80 -3.39
C ILE A 108 -5.37 2.28 -4.52
N PHE A 109 -5.04 1.41 -5.47
CA PHE A 109 -4.19 1.75 -6.62
C PHE A 109 -4.76 2.95 -7.40
N HIS A 110 -6.05 2.90 -7.75
CA HIS A 110 -6.70 3.97 -8.51
C HIS A 110 -6.80 5.27 -7.72
N ALA A 111 -7.09 5.22 -6.42
CA ALA A 111 -7.16 6.41 -5.59
C ALA A 111 -5.79 7.09 -5.44
N VAL A 112 -4.74 6.31 -5.19
CA VAL A 112 -3.36 6.82 -5.08
C VAL A 112 -2.88 7.40 -6.41
N HIS A 113 -3.19 6.73 -7.53
CA HIS A 113 -2.90 7.23 -8.87
C HIS A 113 -3.68 8.53 -9.17
N ALA A 114 -4.97 8.59 -8.84
CA ALA A 114 -5.80 9.78 -9.02
C ALA A 114 -5.35 10.96 -8.17
N ALA A 115 -4.83 10.70 -6.97
CA ALA A 115 -4.21 11.69 -6.08
C ALA A 115 -2.85 12.20 -6.60
N ARG A 116 -2.32 11.61 -7.68
CA ARG A 116 -1.03 11.96 -8.28
C ARG A 116 0.12 11.88 -7.29
N LEU A 117 0.07 10.92 -6.38
CA LEU A 117 1.20 10.60 -5.52
C LEU A 117 2.26 9.89 -6.37
N ASP A 118 3.51 10.31 -6.19
CA ASP A 118 4.62 9.78 -6.97
C ASP A 118 5.21 8.56 -6.26
N TRP A 119 5.09 7.38 -6.87
CA TRP A 119 5.57 6.11 -6.34
C TRP A 119 6.19 5.24 -7.44
N GLU A 120 7.09 4.33 -7.05
CA GLU A 120 7.85 3.48 -7.97
C GLU A 120 7.21 2.11 -8.15
N GLN A 121 6.88 1.48 -7.02
CA GLN A 121 6.26 0.16 -6.95
C GLN A 121 5.26 0.12 -5.79
N MET A 122 4.20 -0.65 -5.99
CA MET A 122 3.25 -1.06 -4.96
C MET A 122 3.34 -2.57 -4.84
N THR A 123 3.42 -3.08 -3.61
CA THR A 123 3.34 -4.50 -3.30
C THR A 123 2.23 -4.73 -2.30
N GLU A 124 1.63 -5.91 -2.37
CA GLU A 124 0.66 -6.39 -1.39
C GLU A 124 1.06 -7.77 -0.89
N GLY A 125 0.70 -8.05 0.37
CA GLY A 125 0.92 -9.35 1.00
C GLY A 125 -0.22 -9.72 1.93
N VAL A 126 -0.67 -10.98 1.84
CA VAL A 126 -1.67 -11.55 2.75
C VAL A 126 -0.95 -12.30 3.87
N LEU A 127 -1.09 -11.82 5.10
CA LEU A 127 -0.50 -12.40 6.31
C LEU A 127 -1.58 -13.17 7.07
N GLN A 128 -1.44 -14.49 7.13
CA GLN A 128 -2.42 -15.41 7.72
C GLN A 128 -1.74 -16.64 8.33
N GLY A 129 -2.50 -17.46 9.05
CA GLY A 129 -1.95 -18.66 9.70
C GLY A 129 -0.82 -18.32 10.68
N ASP A 130 0.36 -18.90 10.49
CA ASP A 130 1.51 -18.69 11.37
C ASP A 130 2.04 -17.25 11.31
N ASP A 131 1.85 -16.55 10.19
CA ASP A 131 2.30 -15.17 9.99
C ASP A 131 1.36 -14.13 10.62
N LEU A 132 0.12 -14.51 10.92
CA LEU A 132 -0.88 -13.60 11.51
C LEU A 132 -0.41 -13.04 12.86
N ALA A 133 0.21 -13.88 13.70
CA ALA A 133 0.69 -13.45 15.00
C ALA A 133 1.78 -12.39 14.89
N ALA A 134 2.70 -12.54 13.93
CA ALA A 134 3.74 -11.56 13.65
C ALA A 134 3.14 -10.26 13.09
N ALA A 135 2.16 -10.37 12.19
CA ALA A 135 1.43 -9.23 11.63
C ALA A 135 0.74 -8.42 12.74
N LEU A 136 0.05 -9.07 13.68
CA LEU A 136 -0.61 -8.39 14.79
C LEU A 136 0.35 -7.81 15.83
N GLN A 137 1.57 -8.35 15.94
CA GLN A 137 2.63 -7.71 16.73
C GLN A 137 3.16 -6.43 16.04
N LYS A 138 3.30 -6.45 14.70
CA LYS A 138 3.66 -5.27 13.89
C LYS A 138 2.55 -4.21 13.90
N TYR A 139 1.30 -4.65 13.83
CA TYR A 139 0.09 -3.82 13.76
C TYR A 139 -0.89 -4.10 14.90
N PRO A 140 -0.58 -3.70 16.15
CA PRO A 140 -1.38 -4.02 17.31
C PRO A 140 -2.81 -3.46 17.29
N GLN A 141 -3.07 -2.37 16.56
CA GLN A 141 -4.43 -1.81 16.46
C GLN A 141 -5.37 -2.70 15.63
N LEU A 142 -4.82 -3.60 14.81
CA LEU A 142 -5.61 -4.58 14.05
C LEU A 142 -6.07 -5.75 14.92
N ALA A 143 -5.44 -5.96 16.09
CA ALA A 143 -5.84 -7.01 17.03
C ALA A 143 -7.09 -6.67 17.85
N LEU A 144 -7.47 -5.39 17.87
CA LEU A 144 -8.62 -4.85 18.61
C LEU A 144 -9.96 -5.28 18.01
#